data_AF-A0AAE4D7P4-F1
#
_entry.id   AF-A0AAE4D7P4-F1
#
_cell.length_a   1.000
_cell.length_b   1.000
_cell.length_c   1.000
_cell.angle_alpha   90.00
_cell.angle_beta   90.00
_cell.angle_gamma   90.00
#
_symmetry.space_group_name_H-M   'P 1'
#
loop_
_entity.id
_entity.type
_entity.pdbx_description
1 polymer ?
#
loop_
_entity_poly.entity_id
_entity_poly.type
_entity_poly.pdbx_seq_one_letter_code
_entity_poly.pdbx_strand_id
1 'polypeptide(L)'
;MEIKFVNRAQVKSTKRRASKFKPLMEALDKLKPGGDAVEVAYASEKSVNSMRTAVYQYNQENNVKIKSGKNAKEQKIYFFREK
;
A
#
# COMPACT_ATOMS: atom_id res chain seq x y z
N MET A 1 20.66 -15.93 -11.42
CA MET A 1 20.10 -14.57 -11.32
C MET A 1 21.29 -13.62 -11.16
N GLU A 2 21.50 -12.69 -12.09
CA GLU A 2 22.58 -11.70 -11.96
C GLU A 2 22.10 -10.53 -11.08
N ILE A 3 22.90 -10.17 -10.08
CA ILE A 3 22.59 -9.11 -9.13
C ILE A 3 23.56 -7.95 -9.38
N LYS A 4 23.05 -6.77 -9.72
CA LYS A 4 23.83 -5.54 -9.92
C LYS A 4 23.38 -4.45 -8.96
N PHE A 5 24.33 -3.83 -8.27
CA PHE A 5 24.08 -2.68 -7.41
C PHE A 5 24.05 -1.41 -8.26
N VAL A 6 22.99 -0.61 -8.14
CA VAL A 6 22.81 0.66 -8.86
C VAL A 6 22.55 1.80 -7.88
N ASN A 7 22.95 3.02 -8.25
CA ASN A 7 22.77 4.19 -7.40
C ASN A 7 21.28 4.53 -7.25
N ARG A 8 20.77 4.55 -6.01
CA ARG A 8 19.37 4.83 -5.68
C ARG A 8 18.88 6.17 -6.24
N ALA A 9 19.74 7.19 -6.30
CA ALA A 9 19.37 8.51 -6.82
C ALA A 9 19.06 8.51 -8.33
N GLN A 10 19.61 7.55 -9.07
CA GLN A 10 19.36 7.37 -10.51
C GLN A 10 18.08 6.55 -10.77
N VAL A 11 17.59 5.82 -9.77
CA VAL A 11 16.29 5.15 -9.81
C VAL A 11 15.19 6.19 -9.58
N LYS A 12 14.97 7.07 -10.57
CA LYS A 12 13.75 7.88 -10.60
C LYS A 12 12.59 6.90 -10.73
N SER A 13 11.79 6.74 -9.67
CA SER A 13 10.53 6.01 -9.75
C SER A 13 9.61 6.79 -10.69
N THR A 14 9.70 6.49 -11.98
CA THR A 14 8.90 7.14 -12.99
C THR A 14 7.43 6.86 -12.66
N LYS A 15 6.78 7.94 -12.23
CA LYS A 15 5.35 8.16 -11.98
C LYS A 15 4.42 7.04 -12.51
N ARG A 16 3.38 6.74 -11.71
CA ARG A 16 2.05 6.17 -12.06
C ARG A 16 1.71 4.75 -11.54
N ARG A 17 2.04 4.40 -10.30
CA ARG A 17 1.11 3.52 -9.54
C ARG A 17 -0.09 4.29 -8.97
N ALA A 18 0.03 5.61 -8.91
CA ALA A 18 -1.00 6.52 -8.41
C ALA A 18 -2.36 6.37 -9.12
N SER A 19 -2.44 6.01 -10.41
CA SER A 19 -3.76 5.94 -11.09
C SER A 19 -4.60 4.76 -10.63
N LYS A 20 -4.02 3.55 -10.54
CA LYS A 20 -4.76 2.33 -10.18
C LYS A 20 -5.17 2.31 -8.71
N PHE A 21 -4.32 2.84 -7.83
CA PHE A 21 -4.55 2.83 -6.39
C PHE A 21 -4.97 4.18 -5.83
N LYS A 22 -5.29 5.16 -6.69
CA LYS A 22 -5.78 6.48 -6.26
C LYS A 22 -6.91 6.39 -5.24
N PRO A 23 -7.97 5.57 -5.46
CA PRO A 23 -9.08 5.47 -4.53
C PRO A 23 -8.65 4.91 -3.17
N LEU A 24 -7.67 4.00 -3.17
CA LEU A 24 -7.09 3.50 -1.93
C LEU A 24 -6.34 4.61 -1.19
N MET A 25 -5.47 5.36 -1.86
CA MET A 25 -4.73 6.46 -1.22
C MET A 25 -5.65 7.52 -0.63
N GLU A 26 -6.69 7.93 -1.36
CA GLU A 26 -7.71 8.87 -0.88
C GLU A 26 -8.49 8.34 0.34
N ALA A 27 -8.66 7.02 0.45
CA ALA A 27 -9.25 6.38 1.63
C ALA A 27 -8.26 6.34 2.80
N LEU A 28 -6.97 6.13 2.53
CA LEU A 28 -5.91 6.15 3.54
C LEU A 28 -5.71 7.54 4.15
N ASP A 29 -5.87 8.62 3.37
CA ASP A 29 -5.81 10.01 3.87
C ASP A 29 -6.87 10.27 4.96
N LYS A 30 -7.99 9.56 4.91
CA LYS A 30 -9.10 9.70 5.86
C LYS A 30 -8.92 8.85 7.13
N LEU A 31 -7.91 7.96 7.16
CA LEU A 31 -7.67 7.08 8.31
C LEU A 31 -7.10 7.86 9.50
N LYS A 32 -7.80 7.76 10.63
CA LYS A 32 -7.35 8.28 11.92
C LYS A 32 -6.59 7.20 12.72
N PRO A 33 -5.53 7.56 13.46
CA PRO A 33 -4.87 6.64 14.40
C PRO A 33 -5.87 6.06 15.41
N GLY A 34 -5.91 4.72 15.53
CA GLY A 34 -6.81 4.02 16.45
C GLY A 34 -8.31 4.10 16.09
N GLY A 35 -8.64 4.59 14.90
CA GLY A 35 -10.01 4.67 14.39
C GLY A 35 -10.36 3.51 13.45
N ASP A 36 -11.14 3.83 12.42
CA ASP A 36 -11.66 2.88 11.44
C ASP A 36 -10.56 2.22 10.59
N ALA A 37 -10.93 1.17 9.86
CA ALA A 37 -10.09 0.48 8.90
C ALA A 37 -10.69 0.56 7.48
N VAL A 38 -9.84 0.62 6.46
CA VAL A 38 -10.24 0.52 5.05
C VAL A 38 -10.25 -0.94 4.64
N GLU A 39 -11.41 -1.47 4.25
CA GLU A 39 -11.56 -2.79 3.66
C GLU A 39 -11.46 -2.72 2.13
N VAL A 40 -10.70 -3.63 1.52
CA VAL A 40 -10.57 -3.76 0.07
C VAL A 40 -10.68 -5.23 -0.32
N ALA A 41 -11.64 -5.56 -1.19
CA ALA A 41 -11.72 -6.87 -1.80
C ALA A 41 -10.61 -7.06 -2.85
N TYR A 42 -10.10 -8.28 -2.98
CA TYR A 42 -9.05 -8.60 -3.94
C TYR A 42 -9.35 -9.89 -4.70
N ALA A 43 -8.99 -9.91 -6.00
CA ALA A 43 -9.22 -11.09 -6.84
C ALA A 43 -8.07 -12.11 -6.77
N SER A 44 -6.86 -11.67 -6.38
CA SER A 44 -5.68 -12.54 -6.33
C SER A 44 -4.65 -12.10 -5.30
N GLU A 45 -3.80 -13.03 -4.87
CA GLU A 45 -2.65 -12.72 -4.00
C GLU A 45 -1.68 -11.71 -4.65
N LYS A 46 -1.56 -11.72 -5.99
CA LYS A 46 -0.74 -10.73 -6.72
C LYS A 46 -1.30 -9.31 -6.55
N SER A 47 -2.62 -9.14 -6.50
CA SER A 47 -3.23 -7.84 -6.21
C SER A 47 -2.98 -7.38 -4.77
N VAL A 48 -2.99 -8.30 -3.80
CA VAL A 48 -2.64 -8.00 -2.40
C VAL A 48 -1.23 -7.46 -2.28
N ASN A 49 -0.26 -8.14 -2.88
CA ASN A 49 1.14 -7.70 -2.85
C ASN A 49 1.32 -6.32 -3.51
N SER A 50 0.63 -6.09 -4.63
CA SER A 50 0.67 -4.80 -5.32
C SER A 50 0.11 -3.66 -4.46
N MET A 51 -1.03 -3.90 -3.78
CA MET A 51 -1.63 -2.94 -2.84
C MET A 51 -0.70 -2.65 -1.67
N ARG A 52 -0.14 -3.69 -1.03
CA ARG A 52 0.82 -3.52 0.07
C ARG A 52 2.01 -2.67 -0.35
N THR A 53 2.61 -2.93 -1.52
CA THR A 53 3.71 -2.09 -2.02
C THR A 53 3.29 -0.64 -2.20
N ALA A 54 2.08 -0.38 -2.70
CA ALA A 54 1.57 0.99 -2.84
C ALA A 54 1.39 1.66 -1.47
N VAL A 55 0.84 0.97 -0.48
CA VAL A 55 0.70 1.49 0.90
C VAL A 55 2.06 1.73 1.55
N TYR A 56 3.06 0.86 1.32
CA TYR A 56 4.42 1.09 1.81
C TYR A 56 5.05 2.35 1.23
N GLN A 57 4.86 2.61 -0.07
CA GLN A 57 5.34 3.84 -0.71
C GLN A 57 4.63 5.06 -0.12
N TYR A 58 3.30 5.00 0.00
CA TYR A 58 2.50 6.06 0.60
C TYR A 58 2.92 6.36 2.05
N ASN A 59 3.20 5.34 2.85
CA ASN A 59 3.71 5.49 4.22
C ASN A 59 5.04 6.25 4.25
N GLN A 60 5.96 5.97 3.32
CA GLN A 60 7.25 6.66 3.22
C GLN A 60 7.10 8.12 2.78
N GLU A 61 6.19 8.39 1.84
CA GLU A 61 5.96 9.73 1.31
C GLU A 61 5.25 10.65 2.32
N ASN A 62 4.32 10.11 3.10
CA ASN A 62 3.47 10.88 4.01
C ASN A 62 3.88 10.77 5.49
N ASN A 63 4.97 10.05 5.79
CA ASN A 63 5.45 9.77 7.15
C ASN A 63 4.36 9.22 8.08
N VAL A 64 3.57 8.27 7.58
CA VAL A 64 2.50 7.59 8.33
C VAL A 64 2.77 6.10 8.45
N LYS A 65 2.16 5.46 9.45
CA LYS A 65 2.33 4.02 9.72
C LYS A 65 1.02 3.27 9.56
N ILE A 66 0.66 3.01 8.30
CA ILE A 66 -0.51 2.19 7.98
C ILE A 66 -0.09 0.73 7.91
N LYS A 67 -0.78 -0.12 8.68
CA LYS A 67 -0.63 -1.58 8.68
C LYS A 67 -1.70 -2.22 7.80
N SER A 68 -1.48 -3.49 7.46
CA SER A 68 -2.43 -4.28 6.68
C SER A 68 -2.70 -5.65 7.29
N GLY A 69 -3.96 -6.08 7.34
CA GLY A 69 -4.38 -7.43 7.72
C GLY A 69 -5.10 -8.12 6.56
N LYS A 70 -4.76 -9.37 6.24
CA LYS A 70 -5.40 -10.12 5.13
C LYS A 70 -6.37 -11.15 5.68
N ASN A 71 -7.61 -11.16 5.20
CA ASN A 71 -8.55 -12.27 5.36
C ASN A 71 -8.65 -13.05 4.05
N ALA A 72 -7.99 -14.21 4.00
CA ALA A 72 -7.98 -15.05 2.80
C ALA A 72 -9.32 -15.76 2.52
N LYS A 73 -10.13 -16.01 3.55
CA LYS A 73 -11.42 -16.71 3.40
C LYS A 73 -12.43 -15.86 2.64
N GLU A 74 -12.44 -14.56 2.92
CA GLU A 74 -13.35 -13.60 2.29
C GLU A 74 -12.69 -12.84 1.13
N GLN A 75 -11.42 -13.13 0.83
CA GLN A 75 -10.62 -12.42 -0.17
C GLN A 75 -10.60 -10.90 0.05
N LYS A 76 -10.38 -10.49 1.31
CA LYS A 76 -10.35 -9.09 1.74
C LYS A 76 -9.02 -8.72 2.40
N ILE A 77 -8.57 -7.48 2.18
CA ILE A 77 -7.46 -6.88 2.90
C ILE A 77 -7.93 -5.62 3.61
N TYR A 78 -7.48 -5.45 4.84
CA TYR A 78 -7.80 -4.32 5.70
C TYR A 78 -6.57 -3.45 5.86
N PHE A 79 -6.73 -2.13 5.85
CA PHE A 79 -5.67 -1.16 6.12
C PHE A 79 -6.08 -0.26 7.28
N PHE A 80 -5.20 -0.07 8.25
CA PHE A 80 -5.51 0.68 9.48
C PHE A 80 -4.28 1.34 10.08
N ARG A 81 -4.48 2.36 10.91
CA ARG A 81 -3.41 3.04 11.66
C ARG A 81 -3.49 2.62 13.13
N GLU A 82 -2.39 2.10 13.66
CA GLU A 82 -2.28 1.88 15.11
C GLU A 82 -2.29 3.21 15.86
N LYS A 83 -2.68 3.14 17.15
CA LYS A 83 -2.68 4.28 18.07
C LYS A 83 -1.30 4.90 18.22
#